data_AF-A0A0V0TNF9-F1
#
_entry.id   AF-A0A0V0TNF9-F1
#
_cell.length_a   1.000
_cell.length_b   1.000
_cell.length_c   1.000
_cell.angle_alpha   90.00
_cell.angle_beta   90.00
_cell.angle_gamma   90.00
#
_symmetry.space_group_name_H-M   'P 1'
#
loop_
_entity.id
_entity.type
_entity.pdbx_description
1 polymer ?
#
loop_
_entity_poly.entity_id
_entity_poly.type
_entity_poly.pdbx_seq_one_letter_code
_entity_poly.pdbx_strand_id
1 'polypeptide(L)' 'MLGAKRNNRLSAFCHFAPAMLDVCMDPPIGLDDEVGHIILERQSKGAESRHWEMMIQNQDETLEMWHKLKKEWC' A
#
# COMPACT_ATOMS: atom_id res chain seq x y z
N MET A 1 -17.55 -24.97 0.00
CA MET A 1 -16.09 -24.98 -0.28
C MET A 1 -15.84 -24.21 -1.56
N LEU A 2 -15.32 -22.99 -1.47
CA LEU A 2 -14.73 -22.25 -2.59
C LEU A 2 -13.63 -21.38 -1.98
N GLY A 3 -12.39 -21.83 -2.09
CA GLY A 3 -11.21 -21.11 -1.64
C GLY A 3 -10.89 -19.98 -2.60
N ALA A 4 -10.88 -18.74 -2.11
CA ALA A 4 -10.44 -17.59 -2.87
C ALA A 4 -8.94 -17.34 -2.57
N LYS A 5 -8.06 -17.98 -3.36
CA LYS A 5 -6.74 -17.39 -3.65
C LYS A 5 -7.00 -16.20 -4.56
N ARG A 6 -6.94 -14.96 -4.06
CA ARG A 6 -6.94 -13.78 -4.92
C ARG A 6 -5.71 -12.93 -4.62
N ASN A 7 -4.81 -12.96 -5.60
CA ASN A 7 -3.58 -12.20 -5.68
C ASN A 7 -3.81 -10.71 -5.41
N ASN A 8 -2.79 -10.11 -4.78
CA ASN A 8 -2.57 -8.69 -4.50
C ASN A 8 -2.64 -7.79 -5.74
N ARG A 9 -3.83 -7.59 -6.32
CA ARG A 9 -4.05 -6.58 -7.36
C ARG A 9 -5.07 -5.57 -6.83
N LEU A 10 -4.58 -4.47 -6.26
CA LEU A 10 -5.40 -3.39 -5.73
C LEU A 10 -5.31 -2.20 -6.69
N SER A 11 -6.43 -1.91 -7.35
CA SER A 11 -6.65 -0.67 -8.09
C SER A 11 -7.09 0.41 -7.09
N ALA A 12 -6.20 1.35 -6.76
CA ALA A 12 -6.53 2.49 -5.92
C ALA A 12 -7.03 3.66 -6.79
N PHE A 13 -8.27 4.10 -6.58
CA PHE A 13 -8.78 5.37 -7.13
C PHE A 13 -8.42 6.48 -6.13
N CYS A 14 -7.34 7.21 -6.37
CA CYS A 14 -6.84 8.25 -5.45
C CYS A 14 -7.48 9.62 -5.72
N HIS A 15 -8.38 10.07 -4.85
CA HIS A 15 -8.68 11.50 -4.67
C HIS A 15 -7.65 12.09 -3.69
N PHE A 16 -6.61 12.80 -4.16
CA PHE A 16 -5.65 13.73 -3.48
C PHE A 16 -5.24 13.57 -1.99
N ALA A 17 -5.63 12.50 -1.30
CA ALA A 17 -5.40 12.23 0.11
C ALA A 17 -4.31 11.16 0.25
N PRO A 18 -3.47 11.24 1.30
CA PRO A 18 -2.42 10.26 1.56
C PRO A 18 -3.04 8.85 1.63
N ALA A 19 -2.38 7.88 0.98
CA ALA A 19 -2.79 6.49 1.02
C ALA A 19 -1.87 5.74 2.00
N MET A 20 -2.47 5.23 3.07
CA MET A 20 -1.81 4.33 4.02
C MET A 20 -2.19 2.90 3.66
N LEU A 21 -1.18 2.02 3.61
CA LEU A 21 -1.36 0.59 3.36
C LEU A 21 -0.60 -0.18 4.44
N ASP A 22 -1.35 -0.97 5.21
CA ASP A 22 -0.81 -1.85 6.25
C ASP A 22 -0.88 -3.31 5.80
N VAL A 23 0.19 -4.05 6.04
CA VAL A 23 0.22 -5.50 5.81
C VAL A 23 0.15 -6.18 7.16
N CYS A 24 -0.98 -6.83 7.44
CA CYS A 24 -1.20 -7.62 8.64
C CYS A 24 -1.06 -9.12 8.35
N MET A 25 -0.59 -9.87 9.34
CA MET A 25 -0.82 -11.32 9.38
C MET A 25 -2.16 -11.59 10.04
N ASP A 26 -2.93 -12.54 9.50
CA ASP A 26 -4.20 -13.02 10.06
C ASP A 26 -3.96 -14.35 10.80
N PRO A 27 -3.63 -14.32 12.11
CA PRO A 27 -3.45 -15.53 12.88
C PRO A 27 -4.80 -16.19 13.21
N PRO A 28 -4.87 -17.54 13.29
CA PRO A 28 -6.13 -18.26 13.53
C PRO A 28 -6.88 -17.89 14.82
N ILE A 29 -6.16 -17.36 15.82
CA ILE A 29 -6.67 -16.87 17.11
C ILE A 29 -5.73 -15.75 17.57
N GLY A 30 -6.18 -14.50 17.62
CA GLY A 30 -5.37 -13.37 18.09
C GLY A 30 -5.81 -12.02 17.55
N LEU A 31 -5.11 -10.96 17.95
CA LEU A 31 -5.12 -9.67 17.26
C LEU A 31 -4.22 -9.76 16.03
N ASP A 32 -4.56 -9.04 14.97
CA ASP A 32 -3.74 -8.93 13.77
C ASP A 32 -2.37 -8.33 14.13
N ASP A 33 -1.30 -9.07 13.86
CA ASP A 33 0.06 -8.58 14.02
C ASP A 33 0.46 -7.82 12.75
N GLU A 34 0.68 -6.51 12.87
CA GLU A 34 1.20 -5.67 11.79
C GLU A 34 2.62 -6.13 11.40
N VAL A 35 2.79 -6.58 10.16
CA VAL A 35 4.11 -6.93 9.59
C VAL A 35 4.90 -5.67 9.26
N GLY A 36 4.17 -4.64 8.84
CA GLY A 36 4.62 -3.29 8.58
C GLY A 36 3.70 -2.54 7.61
N HIS A 37 4.01 -1.28 7.38
CA HIS A 37 3.20 -0.35 6.61
C HIS A 37 4.00 0.39 5.54
N ILE A 38 3.28 1.02 4.61
CA ILE A 38 3.77 1.98 3.64
C ILE A 38 2.84 3.19 3.65
N ILE A 39 3.43 4.39 3.61
CA ILE A 39 2.70 5.65 3.46
C ILE A 39 3.09 6.26 2.13
N LEU A 40 2.11 6.38 1.23
CA LEU A 40 2.23 7.08 -0.03
C LEU A 40 1.60 8.47 0.12
N GLU A 41 2.45 9.48 0.19
CA GLU A 41 2.04 10.88 0.25
C GLU A 41 3.07 11.78 -0.43
N ARG A 42 2.68 13.05 -0.66
CA ARG A 42 3.55 14.05 -1.28
C ARG A 42 4.86 14.28 -0.50
N GLN A 43 4.83 14.14 0.81
CA GLN A 43 5.97 14.38 1.70
C GLN A 43 6.82 13.12 1.95
N SER A 44 6.41 11.96 1.42
CA SER A 44 7.19 10.73 1.51
C SER A 44 8.58 10.94 0.91
N LYS A 45 9.54 10.11 1.30
CA LYS A 45 10.92 10.17 0.78
C LYS A 45 11.20 8.95 -0.07
N GLY A 46 12.08 9.09 -1.06
CA GLY A 46 12.55 7.96 -1.85
C GLY A 46 11.50 7.41 -2.81
N ALA A 47 11.30 6.08 -2.81
CA ALA A 47 10.47 5.39 -3.79
C ALA A 47 8.99 5.75 -3.64
N GLU A 48 8.53 6.00 -2.42
CA GLU A 48 7.16 6.33 -2.08
C GLU A 48 6.72 7.68 -2.67
N SER A 49 7.59 8.71 -2.59
CA SER A 49 7.28 10.02 -3.20
C SER A 49 7.30 9.94 -4.73
N ARG A 50 8.23 9.18 -5.32
CA ARG A 50 8.23 8.93 -6.76
C ARG A 50 6.94 8.23 -7.19
N HIS A 51 6.49 7.23 -6.42
CA HIS A 51 5.26 6.52 -6.72
C HIS A 51 4.03 7.44 -6.63
N TRP A 52 3.99 8.30 -5.60
CA TRP A 52 2.96 9.33 -5.46
C TRP A 52 2.92 10.28 -6.66
N GLU A 53 4.07 10.82 -7.09
CA GLU A 53 4.15 11.71 -8.25
C GLU A 53 3.68 11.03 -9.54
N MET A 54 4.07 9.76 -9.74
CA MET A 54 3.61 8.98 -10.89
C MET A 54 2.09 8.79 -10.88
N MET A 55 1.47 8.53 -9.72
CA MET A 55 0.01 8.44 -9.62
C MET A 55 -0.69 9.75 -9.99
N ILE A 56 -0.13 10.91 -9.61
CA ILE A 56 -0.70 12.20 -9.98
C ILE A 56 -0.58 12.47 -11.49
N GLN A 57 0.51 12.03 -12.12
CA GLN A 57 0.79 12.25 -13.54
C GLN A 57 0.04 11.29 -14.47
N ASN A 58 -0.25 10.07 -14.01
CA ASN A 58 -0.83 9.00 -14.84
C ASN A 58 -2.17 8.54 -14.25
N GLN A 59 -3.14 9.46 -14.13
CA GLN A 59 -4.39 9.24 -13.40
C GLN A 59 -5.28 8.13 -13.98
N ASP A 60 -5.14 7.85 -15.28
CA ASP A 60 -5.93 6.84 -15.99
C ASP A 60 -5.20 5.49 -16.12
N GLU A 61 -3.98 5.38 -15.60
CA GLU A 61 -3.15 4.18 -15.72
C GLU A 61 -2.98 3.48 -14.37
N THR A 62 -2.97 2.15 -14.40
CA THR A 62 -2.60 1.36 -13.22
C THR A 62 -1.09 1.34 -13.10
N LEU A 63 -0.57 1.83 -11.97
CA LEU A 63 0.85 1.83 -11.66
C LEU A 63 1.17 0.75 -10.62
N GLU A 64 2.25 0.00 -10.87
CA GLU A 64 2.74 -1.04 -9.97
C GLU A 64 4.19 -0.72 -9.56
N MET A 65 4.47 -0.71 -8.25
CA MET A 65 5.80 -0.49 -7.71
C MET A 65 6.00 -1.23 -6.39
N TRP A 66 7.16 -1.87 -6.23
CA TRP A 66 7.53 -2.53 -4.97
C TRP A 66 8.06 -1.52 -3.96
N HIS A 67 7.63 -1.68 -2.71
CA HIS A 67 8.05 -0.86 -1.58
C HIS A 67 8.49 -1.75 -0.42
N LYS A 68 9.49 -1.29 0.33
CA LYS A 68 9.93 -1.96 1.55
C LYS A 68 8.97 -1.57 2.68
N LEU A 69 8.41 -2.55 3.37
CA LEU A 69 7.58 -2.31 4.55
C LEU A 69 8.40 -1.66 5.67
N LYS A 70 7.81 -0.68 6.35
CA LYS A 70 8.36 -0.04 7.54
C LYS A 70 7.67 -0.61 8.78
N LYS A 71 8.44 -0.78 9.85
CA LYS A 71 7.91 -1.27 11.15
C LYS A 71 7.65 -0.16 12.14
N GLU A 72 8.15 1.05 11.87
CA GLU A 72 8.09 2.20 12.76
C GLU A 72 7.22 3.27 12.12
N TRP A 73 6.23 3.74 12.88
CA TRP A 73 5.41 4.88 12.52
C TRP A 73 6.24 6.16 12.72
N CYS A 74 6.44 6.91 11.65
CA CYS A 74 7.24 8.14 11.62
C CYS A 74 6.37 9.36 11.92
#